data_AF-A0A3D3WVF6-F1
#
_entry.id   AF-A0A3D3WVF6-F1
#
_cell.length_a   1.000
_cell.length_b   1.000
_cell.length_c   1.000
_cell.angle_alpha   90.00
_cell.angle_beta   90.00
_cell.angle_gamma   90.00
#
_symmetry.space_group_name_H-M   'P 1'
#
loop_
_entity.id
_entity.type
_entity.pdbx_description
1 polymer ?
#
loop_
_entity_poly.entity_id
_entity_poly.type
_entity_poly.pdbx_seq_one_letter_code
_entity_poly.pdbx_strand_id
1 'polypeptide(L)'
;MAALAESPALEPEAAEAIESAVVELTGNTGGKGGASNGATTLLEKDNNTSAVTKIGKTVADLLDAQAADPSLDLTAEINALVSMVKAVAQTEIEEAQEAASSPGDQKRIDAALQSVAEGDTLLAAADYLGAVDAYLAAVQAASSVH
;
A
#
# COMPACT_ATOMS: atom_id res chain seq x y z
N MET A 1 -37.89 14.65 19.33
CA MET A 1 -37.31 13.58 18.48
C MET A 1 -37.00 14.15 17.09
N ALA A 2 -36.15 15.17 17.00
CA ALA A 2 -35.94 15.93 15.76
C ALA A 2 -34.49 16.39 15.58
N ALA A 3 -33.51 15.63 16.08
CA ALA A 3 -32.09 15.98 15.97
C ALA A 3 -31.17 14.74 15.94
N LEU A 4 -31.59 13.69 15.22
CA LEU A 4 -30.82 12.45 15.07
C LEU A 4 -30.74 11.96 13.60
N ALA A 5 -31.00 12.82 12.61
CA ALA A 5 -31.17 12.39 11.21
C ALA A 5 -30.14 12.97 10.21
N GLU A 6 -29.12 13.71 10.66
CA GLU A 6 -28.12 14.29 9.76
C GLU A 6 -26.70 14.03 10.28
N SER A 7 -26.36 12.74 10.42
CA SER A 7 -25.01 12.36 9.98
C SER A 7 -25.12 12.31 8.47
N PRO A 8 -24.26 12.97 7.67
CA PRO A 8 -24.24 12.71 6.25
C PRO A 8 -24.02 11.20 6.11
N ALA A 9 -25.02 10.52 5.57
CA ALA A 9 -24.84 9.14 5.15
C ALA A 9 -23.79 9.20 4.05
N LEU A 10 -22.71 8.44 4.20
CA LEU A 10 -21.74 8.25 3.12
C LEU A 10 -22.50 7.87 1.85
N GLU A 11 -22.06 8.39 0.71
CA GLU A 11 -22.54 7.87 -0.57
C GLU A 11 -22.32 6.34 -0.59
N PRO A 12 -23.29 5.53 -1.01
CA PRO A 12 -23.19 4.08 -0.99
C PRO A 12 -21.91 3.55 -1.65
N GLU A 13 -21.51 4.16 -2.77
CA GLU A 13 -20.28 3.84 -3.50
C GLU A 13 -19.03 4.09 -2.65
N ALA A 14 -19.00 5.18 -1.86
CA ALA A 14 -17.89 5.45 -0.95
C ALA A 14 -17.83 4.45 0.21
N ALA A 15 -18.99 4.01 0.72
CA ALA A 15 -19.06 2.98 1.74
C ALA A 15 -18.56 1.61 1.25
N GLU A 16 -18.94 1.21 0.03
CA GLU A 16 -18.46 -0.04 -0.61
C GLU A 16 -16.95 -0.02 -0.86
N ALA A 17 -16.41 1.13 -1.28
CA ALA A 17 -14.99 1.29 -1.50
C ALA A 17 -14.19 1.22 -0.18
N ILE A 18 -14.67 1.88 0.89
CA ILE A 18 -14.05 1.77 2.22
C ILE A 18 -14.11 0.32 2.75
N GLU A 19 -15.22 -0.40 2.55
CA GLU A 19 -15.30 -1.82 2.92
C GLU A 19 -14.27 -2.66 2.17
N SER A 20 -14.11 -2.43 0.87
CA SER A 20 -13.10 -3.11 0.04
C SER A 20 -11.68 -2.81 0.52
N ALA A 21 -11.39 -1.55 0.85
CA ALA A 21 -10.12 -1.11 1.41
C ALA A 21 -9.78 -1.88 2.72
N VAL A 22 -10.77 -2.02 3.62
CA VAL A 22 -10.63 -2.79 4.86
C VAL A 22 -10.36 -4.27 4.57
N VAL A 23 -11.07 -4.88 3.63
CA VAL A 23 -10.87 -6.28 3.23
C VAL A 23 -9.46 -6.51 2.68
N GLU A 24 -8.91 -5.57 1.90
CA GLU A 24 -7.54 -5.68 1.40
C GLU A 24 -6.49 -5.60 2.53
N LEU A 25 -6.72 -4.75 3.54
CA LEU A 25 -5.83 -4.64 4.70
C LEU A 25 -5.91 -5.84 5.66
N THR A 26 -7.12 -6.24 6.05
CA THR A 26 -7.33 -7.24 7.12
C THR A 26 -7.54 -8.64 6.60
N GLY A 27 -7.83 -8.80 5.30
CA GLY A 27 -8.26 -10.05 4.72
C GLY A 27 -9.73 -10.36 5.02
N ASN A 28 -10.29 -11.30 4.26
CA ASN A 28 -11.67 -11.74 4.46
C ASN A 28 -11.77 -12.71 5.66
N THR A 29 -12.55 -12.35 6.68
CA THR A 29 -12.76 -13.18 7.88
C THR A 29 -13.89 -14.21 7.73
N GLY A 30 -14.63 -14.20 6.62
CA GLY A 30 -15.91 -14.92 6.47
C GLY A 30 -15.88 -16.36 5.93
N GLY A 31 -14.74 -16.90 5.49
CA GLY A 31 -14.67 -18.21 4.81
C GLY A 31 -14.25 -19.38 5.72
N LYS A 32 -14.93 -20.54 5.60
CA LYS A 32 -14.48 -21.85 6.13
C LYS A 32 -13.11 -22.19 5.53
N GLY A 33 -12.04 -21.77 6.19
CA GLY A 33 -10.67 -21.86 5.70
C GLY A 33 -9.71 -20.91 6.40
N GLY A 34 -10.20 -19.82 7.01
CA GLY A 34 -9.50 -19.07 8.06
C GLY A 34 -8.13 -18.47 7.70
N ALA A 35 -7.74 -18.46 6.42
CA ALA A 35 -6.51 -17.83 5.99
C ALA A 35 -6.77 -16.32 5.84
N SER A 36 -6.44 -15.55 6.89
CA SER A 36 -6.20 -14.12 6.76
C SER A 36 -5.10 -13.91 5.72
N ASN A 37 -5.47 -13.34 4.57
CA ASN A 37 -4.55 -12.97 3.49
C ASN A 37 -4.57 -11.44 3.30
N GLY A 38 -4.88 -10.68 4.35
CA GLY A 38 -4.76 -9.22 4.33
C GLY A 38 -3.31 -8.78 4.21
N ALA A 39 -3.09 -7.53 3.83
CA ALA A 39 -1.77 -6.92 3.77
C ALA A 39 -0.96 -7.13 5.06
N THR A 40 -1.60 -6.97 6.22
CA THR A 40 -0.93 -7.14 7.53
C THR A 40 -0.41 -8.55 7.76
N THR A 41 -1.23 -9.57 7.49
CA THR A 41 -0.80 -10.98 7.60
C THR A 41 0.23 -11.36 6.55
N LEU A 42 0.26 -10.71 5.39
CA LEU A 42 1.30 -10.94 4.39
C LEU A 42 2.65 -10.36 4.84
N LEU A 43 2.67 -9.19 5.48
CA LEU A 43 3.89 -8.63 6.10
C LEU A 43 4.42 -9.54 7.21
N GLU A 44 3.54 -10.05 8.08
CA GLU A 44 3.94 -11.01 9.12
C GLU A 44 4.55 -12.31 8.57
N LYS A 45 4.21 -12.67 7.33
CA LYS A 45 4.73 -13.85 6.61
C LYS A 45 5.89 -13.51 5.68
N ASP A 46 6.41 -12.29 5.75
CA ASP A 46 7.50 -11.80 4.90
C ASP A 46 7.18 -11.89 3.39
N ASN A 47 5.89 -11.80 3.05
CA ASN A 47 5.43 -11.75 1.67
C ASN A 47 5.21 -10.30 1.25
N ASN A 48 6.29 -9.53 1.28
CA ASN A 48 6.29 -8.08 1.19
C ASN A 48 5.76 -7.57 -0.16
N THR A 49 6.10 -8.24 -1.27
CA THR A 49 5.54 -7.92 -2.59
C THR A 49 4.01 -8.04 -2.62
N SER A 50 3.45 -9.13 -2.07
CA SER A 50 2.00 -9.33 -2.05
C SER A 50 1.32 -8.37 -1.08
N ALA A 51 1.96 -8.07 0.06
CA ALA A 51 1.47 -7.10 1.02
C ALA A 51 1.35 -5.70 0.42
N VAL A 52 2.42 -5.21 -0.22
CA VAL A 52 2.44 -3.91 -0.89
C VAL A 52 1.41 -3.84 -2.00
N THR A 53 1.24 -4.93 -2.77
CA THR A 53 0.19 -4.99 -3.81
C THR A 53 -1.21 -4.79 -3.21
N LYS A 54 -1.49 -5.36 -2.03
CA LYS A 54 -2.77 -5.16 -1.34
C LYS A 54 -2.91 -3.75 -0.77
N ILE A 55 -1.85 -3.19 -0.20
CA ILE A 55 -1.85 -1.81 0.26
C ILE A 55 -2.12 -0.85 -0.91
N GLY A 56 -1.56 -1.12 -2.10
CA GLY A 56 -1.86 -0.34 -3.30
C GLY A 56 -3.32 -0.39 -3.73
N LYS A 57 -3.96 -1.56 -3.62
CA LYS A 57 -5.41 -1.67 -3.83
C LYS A 57 -6.21 -0.89 -2.80
N THR A 58 -5.83 -0.98 -1.52
CA THR A 58 -6.44 -0.16 -0.47
C THR A 58 -6.33 1.33 -0.79
N VAL A 59 -5.18 1.80 -1.27
CA VAL A 59 -5.01 3.21 -1.69
C VAL A 59 -5.95 3.56 -2.85
N ALA A 60 -6.07 2.69 -3.86
CA ALA A 60 -7.01 2.89 -4.96
C ALA A 60 -8.47 2.97 -4.48
N ASP A 61 -8.88 2.04 -3.60
CA ASP A 61 -10.23 2.02 -3.03
C ASP A 61 -10.54 3.29 -2.22
N LEU A 62 -9.57 3.81 -1.44
CA LEU A 62 -9.77 5.07 -0.71
C LEU A 62 -9.86 6.29 -1.64
N LEU A 63 -9.10 6.30 -2.75
CA LEU A 63 -9.22 7.34 -3.77
C LEU A 63 -10.59 7.29 -4.47
N ASP A 64 -11.09 6.09 -4.79
CA ASP A 64 -12.43 5.89 -5.34
C ASP A 64 -13.51 6.35 -4.35
N ALA A 65 -13.32 6.10 -3.04
CA ALA A 65 -14.22 6.59 -2.00
C ALA A 65 -14.28 8.12 -1.94
N GLN A 66 -13.14 8.82 -2.00
CA GLN A 66 -13.10 10.29 -2.06
C GLN A 66 -13.66 10.84 -3.37
N ALA A 67 -13.51 10.12 -4.49
CA ALA A 67 -14.10 10.51 -5.76
C ALA A 67 -15.63 10.38 -5.75
N ALA A 68 -16.15 9.34 -5.08
CA ALA A 68 -17.58 9.10 -4.89
C ALA A 68 -18.21 10.09 -3.89
N ASP A 69 -17.52 10.39 -2.80
CA ASP A 69 -17.93 11.38 -1.80
C ASP A 69 -16.79 12.40 -1.55
N PRO A 70 -16.78 13.53 -2.28
CA PRO A 70 -15.76 14.57 -2.12
C PRO A 70 -15.76 15.29 -0.76
N SER A 71 -16.74 15.02 0.11
CA SER A 71 -16.73 15.51 1.50
C SER A 71 -15.80 14.70 2.40
N LEU A 72 -15.38 13.50 1.95
CA LEU A 72 -14.38 12.69 2.62
C LEU A 72 -12.97 13.22 2.36
N ASP A 73 -12.26 13.49 3.44
CA ASP A 73 -10.82 13.70 3.42
C ASP A 73 -10.13 12.45 3.98
N LEU A 74 -9.66 11.58 3.09
CA LEU A 74 -8.89 10.37 3.40
C LEU A 74 -7.40 10.55 3.10
N THR A 75 -6.96 11.80 2.91
CA THR A 75 -5.60 12.15 2.52
C THR A 75 -4.58 11.64 3.55
N ALA A 76 -4.91 11.72 4.84
CA ALA A 76 -4.02 11.27 5.91
C ALA A 76 -3.82 9.75 5.90
N GLU A 77 -4.91 9.00 5.73
CA GLU A 77 -4.94 7.54 5.64
C GLU A 77 -4.17 7.06 4.41
N ILE A 78 -4.40 7.68 3.26
CA ILE A 78 -3.65 7.39 2.01
C ILE A 78 -2.16 7.63 2.22
N ASN A 79 -1.77 8.80 2.76
CA ASN A 79 -0.36 9.10 3.02
C ASN A 79 0.28 8.09 3.99
N ALA A 80 -0.45 7.64 5.02
CA ALA A 80 0.05 6.64 5.95
C ALA A 80 0.30 5.29 5.26
N LEU A 81 -0.60 4.85 4.39
CA LEU A 81 -0.45 3.62 3.61
C LEU A 81 0.73 3.70 2.63
N VAL A 82 0.86 4.81 1.90
CA VAL A 82 2.00 5.01 0.99
C VAL A 82 3.33 5.08 1.76
N SER A 83 3.34 5.71 2.93
CA SER A 83 4.52 5.74 3.81
C SER A 83 4.90 4.35 4.33
N MET A 84 3.90 3.51 4.62
CA MET A 84 4.12 2.12 5.01
C MET A 84 4.77 1.31 3.88
N VAL A 85 4.30 1.48 2.64
CA VAL A 85 4.90 0.84 1.46
C VAL A 85 6.36 1.28 1.28
N LYS A 86 6.65 2.59 1.43
CA LYS A 86 8.01 3.11 1.39
C LYS A 86 8.90 2.46 2.47
N ALA A 87 8.41 2.32 3.69
CA ALA A 87 9.18 1.70 4.77
C ALA A 87 9.52 0.24 4.46
N VAL A 88 8.57 -0.53 3.90
CA VAL A 88 8.82 -1.91 3.44
C VAL A 88 9.91 -1.95 2.36
N ALA A 89 9.85 -1.04 1.38
CA ALA A 89 10.90 -0.92 0.35
C ALA A 89 12.27 -0.61 0.95
N GLN A 90 12.34 0.26 1.95
CA GLN A 90 13.60 0.60 2.63
C GLN A 90 14.18 -0.59 3.39
N THR A 91 13.35 -1.34 4.13
CA THR A 91 13.79 -2.57 4.83
C THR A 91 14.35 -3.60 3.86
N GLU A 92 13.64 -3.88 2.76
CA GLU A 92 14.11 -4.82 1.73
C GLU A 92 15.45 -4.39 1.10
N ILE A 93 15.63 -3.09 0.88
CA ILE A 93 16.89 -2.55 0.36
C ILE A 93 18.02 -2.75 1.38
N GLU A 94 17.78 -2.53 2.67
CA GLU A 94 18.76 -2.75 3.72
C GLU A 94 19.17 -4.24 3.78
N GLU A 95 18.20 -5.16 3.75
CA GLU A 95 18.47 -6.61 3.72
C GLU A 95 19.23 -7.05 2.46
N ALA A 96 18.85 -6.53 1.29
CA ALA A 96 19.56 -6.75 0.04
C ALA A 96 21.01 -6.25 0.10
N GLN A 97 21.26 -5.09 0.70
CA GLN A 97 22.61 -4.54 0.88
C GLN A 97 23.49 -5.44 1.77
N GLU A 98 22.93 -6.05 2.81
CA GLU A 98 23.64 -6.99 3.67
C GLU A 98 23.95 -8.32 2.95
N ALA A 99 23.04 -8.79 2.08
CA ALA A 99 23.17 -10.05 1.36
C ALA A 99 24.02 -9.95 0.07
N ALA A 100 24.19 -8.75 -0.49
CA ALA A 100 24.84 -8.55 -1.78
C ALA A 100 26.27 -9.10 -1.82
N SER A 101 26.54 -9.95 -2.82
CA SER A 101 27.86 -10.59 -2.98
C SER A 101 28.44 -10.45 -4.38
N SER A 102 27.67 -9.87 -5.31
CA SER A 102 28.05 -9.74 -6.72
C SER A 102 27.75 -8.36 -7.30
N PRO A 103 28.42 -7.97 -8.39
CA PRO A 103 28.05 -6.77 -9.15
C PRO A 103 26.63 -6.82 -9.72
N GLY A 104 26.04 -8.01 -9.87
CA GLY A 104 24.64 -8.16 -10.31
C GLY A 104 23.67 -7.75 -9.22
N ASP A 105 23.98 -8.06 -7.96
CA ASP A 105 23.17 -7.68 -6.80
C ASP A 105 23.22 -6.18 -6.57
N GLN A 106 24.42 -5.59 -6.69
CA GLN A 106 24.58 -4.14 -6.61
C GLN A 106 23.70 -3.40 -7.64
N LYS A 107 23.61 -3.90 -8.88
CA LYS A 107 22.73 -3.29 -9.90
C LYS A 107 21.25 -3.33 -9.53
N ARG A 108 20.81 -4.37 -8.83
CA ARG A 108 19.42 -4.48 -8.36
C ARG A 108 19.14 -3.52 -7.22
N ILE A 109 20.08 -3.39 -6.29
CA ILE A 109 20.01 -2.39 -5.21
C ILE A 109 19.97 -0.98 -5.78
N ASP A 110 20.83 -0.66 -6.76
CA ASP A 110 20.84 0.64 -7.42
C ASP A 110 19.50 0.93 -8.11
N ALA A 111 18.90 -0.07 -8.77
CA ALA A 111 17.57 0.04 -9.36
C ALA A 111 16.48 0.25 -8.29
N ALA A 112 16.55 -0.47 -7.17
CA ALA A 112 15.60 -0.31 -6.07
C ALA A 112 15.66 1.11 -5.47
N LEU A 113 16.87 1.64 -5.23
CA LEU A 113 17.09 3.01 -4.75
C LEU A 113 16.55 4.05 -5.75
N GLN A 114 16.73 3.82 -7.05
CA GLN A 114 16.16 4.69 -8.08
C GLN A 114 14.63 4.70 -8.01
N SER A 115 14.01 3.53 -7.88
CA SER A 115 12.55 3.42 -7.77
C SER A 115 12.01 4.08 -6.50
N VAL A 116 12.74 4.04 -5.37
CA VAL A 116 12.37 4.82 -4.17
C VAL A 116 12.40 6.34 -4.44
N ALA A 117 13.44 6.83 -5.13
CA ALA A 117 13.54 8.25 -5.47
C ALA A 117 12.44 8.71 -6.43
N GLU A 118 12.04 7.85 -7.37
CA GLU A 118 10.88 8.09 -8.24
C GLU A 118 9.58 8.13 -7.43
N GLY A 119 9.37 7.17 -6.53
CA GLY A 119 8.22 7.14 -5.63
C GLY A 119 8.11 8.38 -4.75
N ASP A 120 9.23 8.88 -4.24
CA ASP A 120 9.29 10.13 -3.47
C ASP A 120 8.89 11.35 -4.31
N THR A 121 9.30 11.38 -5.57
CA THR A 121 8.92 12.44 -6.52
C THR A 121 7.42 12.41 -6.82
N LEU A 122 6.86 11.21 -7.03
CA LEU A 122 5.43 11.02 -7.31
C LEU A 122 4.57 11.35 -6.09
N LEU A 123 5.00 10.93 -4.89
CA LEU A 123 4.31 11.26 -3.64
C LEU A 123 4.29 12.77 -3.39
N ALA A 124 5.40 13.48 -3.65
CA ALA A 124 5.45 14.94 -3.55
C ALA A 124 4.51 15.63 -4.55
N ALA A 125 4.19 14.98 -5.68
CA ALA A 125 3.21 15.43 -6.66
C ALA A 125 1.77 14.97 -6.34
N ALA A 126 1.55 14.31 -5.20
CA ALA A 126 0.29 13.67 -4.81
C ALA A 126 -0.20 12.58 -5.78
N ASP A 127 0.69 12.01 -6.59
CA ASP A 127 0.41 10.82 -7.39
C ASP A 127 0.63 9.57 -6.52
N TYR A 128 -0.37 9.26 -5.71
CA TYR A 128 -0.29 8.17 -4.73
C TYR A 128 -0.15 6.79 -5.36
N LEU A 129 -0.87 6.54 -6.46
CA LEU A 129 -0.80 5.24 -7.14
C LEU A 129 0.54 5.08 -7.85
N GLY A 130 1.03 6.12 -8.54
CA GLY A 130 2.37 6.11 -9.12
C GLY A 130 3.45 5.91 -8.06
N ALA A 131 3.33 6.56 -6.90
CA ALA A 131 4.26 6.38 -5.79
C ALA A 131 4.28 4.93 -5.28
N VAL A 132 3.11 4.31 -5.08
CA VAL A 132 3.00 2.90 -4.67
C VAL A 132 3.63 1.98 -5.71
N ASP A 133 3.37 2.19 -6.99
CA ASP A 133 3.94 1.37 -8.07
C ASP A 133 5.47 1.45 -8.09
N ALA A 134 6.03 2.66 -7.91
CA ALA A 134 7.47 2.87 -7.83
C ALA A 134 8.08 2.17 -6.60
N TYR A 135 7.46 2.28 -5.43
CA TYR A 135 7.95 1.56 -4.24
C TYR A 135 7.78 0.04 -4.34
N LEU A 136 6.73 -0.46 -4.98
CA LEU A 136 6.57 -1.88 -5.27
C LEU A 136 7.70 -2.38 -6.19
N ALA A 137 8.06 -1.61 -7.21
CA ALA A 137 9.20 -1.92 -8.06
C ALA A 137 10.52 -1.95 -7.26
N ALA A 138 10.67 -1.08 -6.25
CA ALA A 138 11.81 -1.11 -5.34
C ALA A 138 11.86 -2.40 -4.52
N VAL A 139 10.74 -2.80 -3.90
CA VAL A 139 10.61 -4.07 -3.16
C VAL A 139 10.99 -5.25 -4.05
N GLN A 140 10.41 -5.35 -5.26
CA GLN A 140 10.67 -6.46 -6.18
C GLN A 140 12.14 -6.54 -6.63
N ALA A 141 12.79 -5.39 -6.83
CA ALA A 141 14.19 -5.34 -7.21
C ALA A 141 15.09 -5.79 -6.05
N ALA A 142 14.85 -5.28 -4.84
CA ALA A 142 15.62 -5.61 -3.64
C ALA A 142 15.44 -7.09 -3.23
N SER A 143 14.20 -7.57 -3.16
CA SER A 143 13.86 -8.95 -2.79
C SER A 143 14.34 -10.01 -3.80
N SER A 144 14.97 -9.61 -4.90
CA SER A 144 15.57 -10.53 -5.87
C SER A 144 17.06 -10.78 -5.62
N VAL A 145 17.62 -10.15 -4.58
CA VAL A 145 19.01 -10.33 -4.13
C VAL A 145 19.14 -11.48 -3.13
N HIS A 146 18.14 -11.69 -2.26
CA HIS A 146 18.07 -12.78 -1.28
C HIS A 146 16.85 -13.69 -1.51
#